data_AF-A0A0S8HUZ4-F1
#
_entry.id   AF-A0A0S8HUZ4-F1
#
_cell.length_a   1.000
_cell.length_b   1.000
_cell.length_c   1.000
_cell.angle_alpha   90.00
_cell.angle_beta   90.00
_cell.angle_gamma   90.00
#
_symmetry.space_group_name_H-M   'P 1'
#
loop_
_entity.id
_entity.type
_entity.pdbx_description
1 polymer ?
#
loop_
_entity_poly.entity_id
_entity_poly.type
_entity_poly.pdbx_seq_one_letter_code
_entity_poly.pdbx_strand_id
1 'polypeptide(L)'
;MAKQPDFDLQVAHKFFAATCFNEAWGLIEKPNRTAEEDEEMIRLSLSSTWHWTQRDDYTNQNMSIAYWQTSRIYSILGQARNSMRYAQLCLDVSQGD
;
A
#
# COMPACT_ATOMS: atom_id res chain seq x y z
N MET A 1 10.61 13.63 -23.24
CA MET A 1 11.02 13.85 -21.84
C MET A 1 9.84 14.50 -21.13
N ALA A 2 9.31 13.88 -20.08
CA ALA A 2 8.21 14.48 -19.33
C ALA A 2 8.69 15.80 -18.69
N LYS A 3 7.89 16.86 -18.77
CA LYS A 3 8.15 18.10 -18.02
C LYS A 3 8.15 17.75 -16.54
N GLN A 4 9.14 18.27 -15.80
CA GLN A 4 9.06 18.26 -14.35
C GLN A 4 7.77 18.98 -13.92
N PRO A 5 7.01 18.41 -12.97
CA PRO A 5 5.83 19.06 -12.43
C PRO A 5 6.21 20.37 -11.74
N ASP A 6 5.25 21.28 -11.64
CA ASP A 6 5.34 22.56 -10.92
C ASP A 6 5.18 22.40 -9.39
N PHE A 7 5.14 21.16 -8.89
CA PHE A 7 5.04 20.81 -7.49
C PHE A 7 6.16 19.85 -7.06
N ASP A 8 6.42 19.81 -5.76
CA ASP A 8 7.40 18.91 -5.16
C ASP A 8 6.88 17.46 -5.15
N LEU A 9 7.57 16.58 -5.89
CA LEU A 9 7.25 15.16 -6.01
C LEU A 9 7.37 14.41 -4.67
N GLN A 10 8.36 14.74 -3.83
CA GLN A 10 8.54 14.08 -2.52
C GLN A 10 7.39 14.43 -1.59
N VAL A 11 6.94 15.68 -1.60
CA VAL A 11 5.75 16.12 -0.86
C VAL A 11 4.51 15.38 -1.35
N ALA A 12 4.34 15.24 -2.67
CA ALA A 12 3.22 14.51 -3.25
C ALA A 12 3.24 13.01 -2.87
N HIS A 13 4.38 12.34 -3.00
CA HIS A 13 4.52 10.93 -2.62
C HIS A 13 4.27 10.70 -1.13
N LYS A 14 4.74 11.59 -0.26
CA LYS A 14 4.44 11.53 1.18
C LYS A 14 2.95 11.67 1.47
N PHE A 15 2.27 12.60 0.81
CA PHE A 15 0.84 12.79 0.96
C PHE A 15 0.06 11.54 0.50
N PHE A 16 0.26 11.09 -0.75
CA PHE A 16 -0.51 9.98 -1.30
C PHE A 16 -0.17 8.63 -0.64
N ALA A 17 1.07 8.41 -0.18
CA ALA A 17 1.41 7.21 0.57
C ALA A 17 0.53 7.06 1.83
N ALA A 18 0.36 8.13 2.60
CA ALA A 18 -0.43 8.12 3.83
C ALA A 18 -1.94 8.14 3.54
N THR A 19 -2.40 8.99 2.61
CA THR A 19 -3.82 9.12 2.26
C THR A 19 -4.37 7.79 1.74
N CYS A 20 -3.73 7.18 0.74
CA CYS A 20 -4.19 5.91 0.19
C CYS A 20 -4.13 4.77 1.23
N PHE A 21 -3.14 4.76 2.12
CA PHE A 21 -3.06 3.76 3.20
C PHE A 21 -4.25 3.85 4.15
N ASN A 22 -4.59 5.08 4.57
CA ASN A 22 -5.66 5.33 5.52
C ASN A 22 -7.05 5.07 4.89
N GLU A 23 -7.23 5.42 3.62
CA GLU A 23 -8.48 5.12 2.90
C GLU A 23 -8.66 3.61 2.70
N ALA A 24 -7.60 2.87 2.34
CA ALA A 24 -7.63 1.42 2.29
C ALA A 24 -7.99 0.81 3.66
N TRP A 25 -7.46 1.38 4.75
CA TRP A 25 -7.80 0.96 6.12
C TRP A 25 -9.28 1.17 6.44
N GLY A 26 -9.84 2.33 6.06
CA GLY A 26 -11.27 2.60 6.21
C GLY A 26 -12.13 1.56 5.49
N LEU A 27 -11.71 1.11 4.30
CA LEU A 27 -12.40 0.03 3.58
C LEU A 27 -12.25 -1.32 4.29
N ILE A 28 -11.07 -1.66 4.84
CA ILE A 28 -10.89 -2.90 5.63
C ILE A 28 -11.92 -2.99 6.76
N GLU A 29 -12.20 -1.87 7.44
CA GLU A 29 -13.14 -1.79 8.57
C GLU A 29 -14.61 -1.66 8.16
N LYS A 30 -14.88 -1.31 6.90
CA LYS A 30 -16.25 -1.13 6.40
C LYS A 30 -17.01 -2.47 6.33
N PRO A 31 -18.17 -2.60 6.99
CA PRO A 31 -19.04 -3.77 6.81
C PRO A 31 -19.77 -3.71 5.46
N ASN A 32 -20.08 -4.87 4.88
CA ASN A 32 -20.87 -5.00 3.64
C ASN A 32 -20.31 -4.18 2.46
N ARG A 33 -18.99 -4.27 2.21
CA ARG A 33 -18.36 -3.69 1.01
C ARG A 33 -19.00 -4.22 -0.27
N THR A 34 -19.11 -3.37 -1.28
CA THR A 34 -19.44 -3.81 -2.64
C THR A 34 -18.18 -4.36 -3.34
N ALA A 35 -18.37 -5.06 -4.47
CA ALA A 35 -17.25 -5.56 -5.27
C ALA A 35 -16.35 -4.41 -5.78
N GLU A 36 -16.93 -3.26 -6.11
CA GLU A 36 -16.18 -2.07 -6.52
C GLU A 36 -15.31 -1.52 -5.39
N GLU A 37 -15.79 -1.59 -4.15
CA GLU A 37 -15.05 -1.17 -2.97
C GLU A 37 -13.94 -2.15 -2.59
N ASP A 38 -14.16 -3.45 -2.81
CA ASP A 38 -13.10 -4.46 -2.67
C ASP A 38 -11.95 -4.20 -3.67
N GLU A 39 -12.27 -3.85 -4.92
CA GLU A 39 -11.28 -3.47 -5.92
C GLU A 39 -10.60 -2.12 -5.60
N GLU A 40 -11.33 -1.15 -5.07
CA GLU A 40 -10.77 0.13 -4.61
C GLU A 40 -9.79 -0.06 -3.45
N MET A 41 -10.11 -0.95 -2.50
CA MET A 41 -9.23 -1.30 -1.40
C MET A 41 -7.89 -1.84 -1.89
N ILE A 42 -7.88 -2.69 -2.93
CA ILE A 42 -6.64 -3.15 -3.59
C ILE A 42 -5.89 -1.98 -4.23
N ARG A 43 -6.57 -1.15 -5.04
CA ARG A 43 -5.93 -0.02 -5.74
C ARG A 43 -5.27 0.95 -4.77
N LEU A 44 -5.94 1.30 -3.68
CA LEU A 44 -5.43 2.21 -2.66
C LEU A 44 -4.20 1.64 -1.97
N SER A 45 -4.24 0.36 -1.56
CA SER A 45 -3.10 -0.27 -0.87
C SER A 45 -1.87 -0.40 -1.78
N LEU A 46 -2.07 -0.78 -3.05
CA LEU A 46 -0.98 -0.85 -4.03
C LEU A 46 -0.43 0.54 -4.37
N SER A 47 -1.28 1.56 -4.49
CA SER A 47 -0.85 2.95 -4.74
C SER A 47 -0.06 3.49 -3.56
N SER A 48 -0.51 3.24 -2.33
CA SER A 48 0.24 3.59 -1.12
C SER A 48 1.62 2.93 -1.11
N THR A 49 1.67 1.61 -1.35
CA THR A 49 2.92 0.85 -1.44
C THR A 49 3.85 1.44 -2.49
N TRP A 50 3.34 1.76 -3.68
CA TRP A 50 4.14 2.38 -4.73
C TRP A 50 4.68 3.75 -4.29
N HIS A 51 3.84 4.63 -3.74
CA HIS A 51 4.30 5.93 -3.27
C HIS A 51 5.36 5.86 -2.17
N TRP A 52 5.29 4.87 -1.27
CA TRP A 52 6.37 4.62 -0.32
C TRP A 52 7.72 4.36 -0.99
N THR A 53 7.75 3.57 -2.07
CA THR A 53 8.99 3.28 -2.81
C THR A 53 9.58 4.47 -3.56
N GLN A 54 8.82 5.55 -3.74
CA GLN A 54 9.28 6.75 -4.44
C GLN A 54 9.83 7.82 -3.49
N ARG A 55 9.72 7.60 -2.17
CA ARG A 55 10.15 8.57 -1.16
C ARG A 55 11.63 8.42 -0.85
N ASP A 56 12.32 9.51 -0.57
CA ASP A 56 13.74 9.42 -0.18
C ASP A 56 13.91 8.99 1.30
N ASP A 57 12.83 9.04 2.09
CA ASP A 57 12.82 8.79 3.54
C ASP A 57 12.15 7.46 3.96
N TYR A 58 11.88 6.54 3.02
CA TYR A 58 11.26 5.26 3.40
C TYR A 58 12.24 4.38 4.18
N THR A 59 11.70 3.66 5.16
CA THR A 59 12.44 2.66 5.94
C THR A 59 11.92 1.26 5.66
N ASN A 60 12.71 0.24 6.00
CA ASN A 60 12.27 -1.16 6.02
C ASN A 60 10.99 -1.35 6.85
N GLN A 61 10.85 -0.60 7.95
CA GLN A 61 9.63 -0.60 8.77
C GLN A 61 8.41 -0.07 7.99
N ASN A 62 8.54 1.03 7.25
CA ASN A 62 7.43 1.55 6.44
C ASN A 62 7.00 0.55 5.36
N MET A 63 7.97 -0.09 4.69
CA MET A 63 7.70 -1.10 3.68
C MET A 63 7.04 -2.35 4.26
N SER A 64 7.49 -2.80 5.44
CA SER A 64 6.86 -3.91 6.17
C SER A 64 5.38 -3.63 6.43
N ILE A 65 5.05 -2.44 6.94
CA ILE A 65 3.67 -2.05 7.23
C ILE A 65 2.81 -1.98 5.95
N ALA A 66 3.34 -1.45 4.85
CA ALA A 66 2.64 -1.36 3.57
C ALA A 66 2.35 -2.77 2.98
N TYR A 67 3.35 -3.67 3.01
CA TYR A 67 3.19 -5.04 2.55
C TYR A 67 2.25 -5.86 3.43
N TRP A 68 2.29 -5.64 4.75
CA TRP A 68 1.33 -6.25 5.66
C TRP A 68 -0.11 -5.86 5.32
N GLN A 69 -0.39 -4.57 5.09
CA GLN A 69 -1.75 -4.13 4.74
C GLN A 69 -2.20 -4.76 3.42
N THR A 70 -1.33 -4.79 2.41
CA THR A 70 -1.62 -5.42 1.11
C THR A 70 -1.90 -6.92 1.26
N SER A 71 -1.09 -7.63 2.05
CA SER A 71 -1.27 -9.05 2.35
C SER A 71 -2.61 -9.31 3.05
N ARG A 72 -2.95 -8.47 4.03
CA ARG A 72 -4.22 -8.53 4.77
C ARG A 72 -5.42 -8.32 3.86
N ILE A 73 -5.36 -7.33 2.97
CA ILE A 73 -6.43 -7.06 1.99
C ILE A 73 -6.67 -8.27 1.11
N TYR A 74 -5.61 -8.85 0.52
CA TYR A 74 -5.77 -10.06 -0.28
C TYR A 74 -6.31 -11.26 0.53
N SER A 75 -5.96 -11.36 1.81
CA SER A 75 -6.53 -12.39 2.69
C SER A 75 -8.04 -12.18 2.91
N ILE A 76 -8.48 -10.95 3.15
CA ILE A 76 -9.91 -10.60 3.33
C ILE A 76 -10.71 -10.96 2.08
N LEU A 77 -10.13 -10.75 0.90
CA LEU A 77 -10.76 -11.02 -0.40
C LEU A 77 -10.62 -12.49 -0.86
N GLY A 78 -10.04 -13.37 -0.03
CA GLY A 78 -9.88 -14.79 -0.36
C GLY A 78 -8.81 -15.09 -1.42
N GLN A 79 -7.95 -14.14 -1.77
CA GLN A 79 -6.91 -14.29 -2.79
C GLN A 79 -5.60 -14.82 -2.16
N ALA A 80 -5.60 -16.08 -1.75
CA ALA A 80 -4.52 -16.70 -0.96
C ALA A 80 -3.11 -16.54 -1.59
N ARG A 81 -2.96 -16.74 -2.91
CA ARG A 81 -1.66 -16.62 -3.59
C ARG A 81 -1.09 -15.19 -3.49
N ASN A 82 -1.94 -14.18 -3.68
CA ASN A 82 -1.52 -12.78 -3.58
C ASN A 82 -1.20 -12.43 -2.12
N SER A 83 -2.03 -12.86 -1.17
CA SER A 83 -1.78 -12.66 0.26
C SER A 83 -0.42 -13.21 0.70
N MET A 84 -0.10 -14.45 0.31
CA MET A 84 1.19 -15.09 0.62
C MET A 84 2.38 -14.36 -0.01
N ARG A 85 2.24 -13.90 -1.26
CA ARG A 85 3.30 -13.11 -1.92
C ARG A 85 3.65 -11.85 -1.12
N TYR A 86 2.65 -11.07 -0.71
CA TYR A 86 2.88 -9.85 0.05
C TYR A 86 3.28 -10.12 1.51
N ALA A 87 2.85 -11.24 2.09
CA ALA A 87 3.33 -11.69 3.40
C ALA A 87 4.84 -12.01 3.35
N GLN A 88 5.30 -12.66 2.29
CA GLN A 88 6.73 -12.94 2.11
C GLN A 88 7.52 -11.66 1.93
N LEU A 89 7.06 -10.71 1.09
CA LEU A 89 7.72 -9.41 0.96
C LEU A 89 7.79 -8.65 2.30
N CYS A 90 6.71 -8.69 3.08
CA CYS A 90 6.67 -8.12 4.42
C CYS A 90 7.73 -8.76 5.33
N LEU A 91 7.86 -10.09 5.29
CA LEU A 91 8.84 -10.82 6.09
C LEU A 91 10.27 -10.46 5.66
N ASP A 92 10.55 -10.48 4.36
CA ASP A 92 11.87 -10.22 3.79
C ASP A 92 12.38 -8.83 4.20
N VAL A 93 11.53 -7.79 4.12
CA VAL A 93 11.92 -6.43 4.55
C VAL A 93 11.95 -6.26 6.07
N SER A 94 11.27 -7.11 6.83
CA SER A 94 11.32 -7.06 8.31
C SER A 94 12.52 -7.79 8.90
N GLN A 95 13.10 -8.72 8.14
CA GLN A 95 14.26 -9.54 8.54
C GLN A 95 15.57 -9.04 7.91
N GLY A 96 15.52 -8.07 7.01
CA GLY A 96 16.69 -7.42 6.42
C GLY A 96 17.30 -6.39 7.38
N ASP A 97 18.44 -6.79 7.97
CA ASP A 97 19.49 -6.05 8.71
C ASP A 97 19.11 -4.74 9.43
#